data_AF-A0A0N1PKL8-F1
#
_entry.id   AF-A0A0N1PKL8-F1
#
_cell.length_a   1.000
_cell.length_b   1.000
_cell.length_c   1.000
_cell.angle_alpha   90.00
_cell.angle_beta   90.00
_cell.angle_gamma   90.00
#
_symmetry.space_group_name_H-M   'P 1'
#
loop_
_entity.id
_entity.type
_entity.pdbx_description
1 polymer ?
#
loop_
_entity_poly.entity_id
_entity_poly.type
_entity_poly.pdbx_seq_one_letter_code
_entity_poly.pdbx_strand_id
1 'polypeptide(L)'
;MGSVLKSAALPESTKRELLRVLGSLPYTVLWKFEEQLEGLPKNVHIRSWMPQASILAHPNVKVFITHGGLLSTLEALKYGVPLLAIPVFGDQPGNAIRAMRSGYARKVTFSPDMAPELERELKHMLADDT
;
A
#
# COMPACT_ATOMS: atom_id res chain seq x y z
N MET A 1 -12.44 5.42 5.80
CA MET A 1 -12.77 6.65 5.05
C MET A 1 -12.36 6.48 3.59
N GLY A 2 -13.16 7.02 2.67
CA GLY A 2 -13.09 6.74 1.22
C GLY A 2 -11.84 7.30 0.56
N SER A 3 -11.18 6.46 -0.25
CA SER A 3 -10.12 6.90 -1.16
C SER A 3 -10.79 7.64 -2.32
N VAL A 4 -10.38 8.87 -2.57
CA VAL A 4 -10.91 9.69 -3.69
C VAL A 4 -10.37 9.20 -5.04
N LEU A 5 -9.32 8.38 -5.06
CA LEU A 5 -9.03 7.52 -6.21
C LEU A 5 -9.51 6.11 -5.92
N LYS A 6 -10.52 5.68 -6.68
CA LYS A 6 -10.79 4.26 -6.84
C LYS A 6 -9.59 3.67 -7.56
N SER A 7 -8.93 2.70 -6.95
CA SER A 7 -7.89 1.88 -7.58
C SER A 7 -8.35 1.26 -8.93
N ALA A 8 -9.66 1.24 -9.17
CA ALA A 8 -10.34 0.99 -10.45
C ALA A 8 -9.85 1.84 -11.63
N ALA A 9 -9.45 3.09 -11.39
CA ALA A 9 -9.04 4.03 -12.45
C ALA A 9 -7.63 3.75 -13.00
N LEU A 10 -6.89 2.82 -12.39
CA LEU A 10 -5.61 2.37 -12.92
C LEU A 10 -5.83 1.59 -14.23
N PRO A 11 -4.96 1.74 -15.24
CA PRO A 11 -4.99 0.89 -16.42
C PRO A 11 -4.90 -0.59 -16.03
N GLU A 12 -5.57 -1.46 -16.79
CA GLU A 12 -5.54 -2.91 -16.56
C GLU A 12 -4.11 -3.49 -16.62
N SER A 13 -3.23 -2.91 -17.44
CA SER A 13 -1.79 -3.25 -17.43
C SER A 13 -1.16 -2.99 -16.06
N THR A 14 -1.38 -1.82 -15.49
CA THR A 14 -0.88 -1.46 -14.16
C THR A 14 -1.45 -2.37 -13.09
N LYS A 15 -2.76 -2.67 -13.12
CA LYS A 15 -3.39 -3.62 -12.16
C LYS A 15 -2.72 -5.00 -12.23
N ARG A 16 -2.46 -5.53 -13.44
CA ARG A 16 -1.77 -6.81 -13.65
C ARG A 16 -0.34 -6.79 -13.14
N GLU A 17 0.40 -5.72 -13.38
CA GLU A 17 1.77 -5.59 -12.87
C GLU A 17 1.82 -5.51 -11.34
N LEU A 18 0.88 -4.79 -10.72
CA LEU A 18 0.74 -4.76 -9.26
C LEU A 18 0.44 -6.15 -8.71
N LEU A 19 -0.49 -6.89 -9.34
CA LEU A 19 -0.77 -8.28 -8.94
C LEU A 19 0.45 -9.18 -9.08
N ARG A 20 1.25 -9.02 -10.15
CA ARG A 20 2.52 -9.76 -10.33
C ARG A 20 3.48 -9.46 -9.18
N VAL A 21 3.68 -8.18 -8.85
CA VAL A 21 4.57 -7.75 -7.75
C VAL A 21 4.07 -8.30 -6.42
N LEU A 22 2.83 -8.00 -6.04
CA LEU A 22 2.24 -8.43 -4.76
C LEU A 22 2.18 -9.96 -4.65
N GLY A 23 1.91 -10.66 -5.75
CA GLY A 23 1.86 -12.12 -5.81
C GLY A 23 3.22 -12.81 -5.70
N SER A 24 4.30 -12.11 -6.01
CA SER A 24 5.67 -12.64 -5.89
C SER A 24 6.23 -12.58 -4.46
N LEU A 25 5.56 -11.84 -3.57
CA LEU A 25 5.98 -11.67 -2.18
C LEU A 25 5.66 -12.92 -1.36
N PRO A 26 6.55 -13.36 -0.44
CA PRO A 26 6.28 -14.46 0.48
C PRO A 26 5.36 -14.05 1.65
N TYR A 27 4.50 -13.04 1.45
CA TYR A 27 3.62 -12.47 2.47
C TYR A 27 2.17 -12.52 2.03
N THR A 28 1.25 -12.60 2.99
CA THR A 28 -0.18 -12.38 2.76
C THR A 28 -0.43 -10.88 2.53
N VAL A 29 -1.10 -10.56 1.43
CA VAL A 29 -1.46 -9.20 1.04
C VAL A 29 -2.96 -9.02 1.17
N LEU A 30 -3.37 -8.07 2.02
CA LEU A 30 -4.76 -7.63 2.12
C LEU A 30 -4.94 -6.34 1.32
N TRP A 31 -5.72 -6.39 0.24
CA TRP A 31 -5.90 -5.24 -0.63
C TRP A 31 -7.36 -4.78 -0.68
N LYS A 32 -7.58 -3.54 -0.22
CA LYS A 32 -8.90 -2.90 -0.34
C LYS A 32 -9.14 -2.50 -1.80
N PHE A 33 -10.05 -3.21 -2.47
CA PHE A 33 -10.36 -3.02 -3.89
C PHE A 33 -11.85 -3.26 -4.12
N GLU A 34 -12.51 -2.36 -4.87
CA GLU A 34 -13.98 -2.36 -5.03
C GLU A 34 -14.47 -3.31 -6.14
N GLU A 35 -13.62 -3.62 -7.11
CA GLU A 35 -13.99 -4.44 -8.27
C GLU A 35 -13.49 -5.88 -8.11
N GLN A 36 -14.03 -6.80 -8.91
CA GLN A 36 -13.46 -8.14 -9.03
C GLN A 36 -12.22 -8.07 -9.94
N LEU A 37 -11.15 -8.73 -9.52
CA LEU A 37 -9.96 -8.95 -10.32
C LEU A 37 -9.85 -10.43 -10.65
N GLU A 38 -9.64 -10.74 -11.92
CA GLU A 38 -9.34 -12.10 -12.36
C GLU A 38 -7.86 -12.44 -12.11
N GLY A 39 -7.54 -13.73 -11.93
CA GLY A 39 -6.15 -14.18 -11.80
C GLY A 39 -5.46 -13.76 -10.51
N LEU A 40 -6.20 -13.58 -9.41
CA LEU A 40 -5.62 -13.25 -8.10
C LEU A 40 -4.60 -14.30 -7.65
N PRO A 41 -3.37 -13.90 -7.29
CA PRO A 41 -2.41 -14.78 -6.64
C PRO A 41 -2.96 -15.32 -5.31
N LYS A 42 -2.54 -16.53 -4.92
CA LYS A 42 -3.04 -17.21 -3.71
C LYS A 42 -2.85 -16.41 -2.42
N ASN A 43 -1.82 -15.58 -2.36
CA ASN A 43 -1.46 -14.75 -1.20
C ASN A 43 -2.14 -13.37 -1.21
N VAL A 44 -2.88 -13.00 -2.26
CA VAL A 44 -3.55 -11.71 -2.37
C VAL A 44 -5.04 -11.88 -2.12
N HIS A 45 -5.55 -11.19 -1.10
CA HIS A 45 -6.96 -11.21 -0.73
C HIS A 45 -7.58 -9.82 -0.91
N ILE A 46 -8.61 -9.73 -1.74
CA ILE A 46 -9.30 -8.47 -2.03
C ILE A 46 -10.67 -8.40 -1.33
N ARG A 47 -11.00 -7.21 -0.81
CA ARG A 47 -12.32 -6.87 -0.27
C ARG A 47 -12.61 -5.39 -0.51
N SER A 48 -13.87 -5.04 -0.75
CA SER A 48 -14.29 -3.64 -0.90
C SER A 48 -14.17 -2.84 0.41
N TRP A 49 -14.23 -3.53 1.56
CA TRP A 49 -14.07 -2.95 2.88
C TRP A 49 -13.37 -3.92 3.84
N MET A 50 -12.56 -3.36 4.73
CA MET A 50 -11.83 -4.08 5.79
C MET A 50 -11.66 -3.21 7.03
N PRO A 51 -11.58 -3.78 8.25
CA PRO A 51 -11.38 -3.04 9.49
C PRO A 51 -9.91 -2.59 9.65
N GLN A 52 -9.53 -1.49 9.00
CA GLN A 52 -8.14 -0.98 8.93
C GLN A 52 -7.45 -0.93 10.29
N ALA A 53 -8.07 -0.30 11.29
CA ALA A 53 -7.46 -0.16 12.62
C ALA A 53 -7.17 -1.50 13.30
N SER A 54 -8.05 -2.51 13.14
CA SER A 54 -7.85 -3.85 13.68
C SER A 54 -6.78 -4.62 12.93
N ILE A 55 -6.69 -4.43 11.62
CA ILE A 55 -5.62 -5.02 10.80
C ILE A 55 -4.27 -4.42 11.21
N LEU A 56 -4.16 -3.09 11.28
CA LEU A 56 -2.92 -2.42 11.68
C LEU A 56 -2.47 -2.77 13.10
N ALA A 57 -3.40 -3.12 13.99
CA ALA A 57 -3.08 -3.60 15.34
C ALA A 57 -2.54 -5.04 15.38
N HIS A 58 -2.60 -5.78 14.27
CA HIS A 58 -2.18 -7.17 14.23
C HIS A 58 -0.64 -7.29 14.15
N PRO A 59 0.01 -8.12 14.98
CA PRO A 59 1.48 -8.15 15.11
C PRO A 59 2.22 -8.59 13.84
N ASN A 60 1.53 -9.29 12.93
CA ASN A 60 2.13 -9.75 11.67
C ASN A 60 2.10 -8.71 10.54
N VAL A 61 1.56 -7.50 10.77
CA VAL A 61 1.58 -6.46 9.73
C VAL A 61 2.98 -5.87 9.64
N LYS A 62 3.58 -6.00 8.46
CA LYS A 62 4.95 -5.55 8.18
C LYS A 62 5.02 -4.20 7.49
N VAL A 63 4.13 -3.96 6.54
CA VAL A 63 4.08 -2.72 5.74
C VAL A 63 2.64 -2.34 5.48
N PHE A 64 2.34 -1.04 5.56
CA PHE A 64 1.07 -0.51 5.11
C PHE A 64 1.24 0.38 3.88
N ILE A 65 0.70 -0.08 2.75
CA ILE A 65 0.66 0.69 1.49
C ILE A 65 -0.55 1.61 1.52
N THR A 66 -0.33 2.92 1.38
CA THR A 66 -1.38 3.93 1.53
C THR A 66 -1.16 5.13 0.63
N HIS A 67 -2.22 5.83 0.24
CA HIS A 67 -2.14 7.13 -0.40
C HIS A 67 -1.56 8.26 0.50
N GLY A 68 -1.30 8.02 1.78
CA GLY A 68 -0.70 9.04 2.68
C GLY A 68 -1.70 10.06 3.25
N GLY A 69 -3.00 9.73 3.30
CA GLY A 69 -3.97 10.53 4.06
C GLY A 69 -3.62 10.60 5.56
N LEU A 70 -3.90 11.74 6.20
CA LEU A 70 -3.48 12.03 7.58
C LEU A 70 -3.98 10.97 8.59
N LEU A 71 -5.27 10.62 8.56
CA LEU A 71 -5.84 9.67 9.52
C LEU A 71 -5.22 8.27 9.38
N SER A 72 -5.11 7.75 8.16
CA SER A 72 -4.48 6.45 7.92
C SER A 72 -3.00 6.45 8.34
N THR A 73 -2.31 7.58 8.18
CA THR A 73 -0.92 7.75 8.62
C THR A 73 -0.83 7.69 10.15
N LEU A 74 -1.73 8.37 10.86
CA LEU A 74 -1.77 8.36 12.33
C LEU A 74 -2.11 6.97 12.89
N GLU A 75 -3.04 6.24 12.26
CA GLU A 75 -3.39 4.89 12.67
C GLU A 75 -2.21 3.92 12.53
N ALA A 76 -1.46 4.00 11.43
CA ALA A 76 -0.28 3.15 11.23
C ALA A 76 0.82 3.48 12.25
N LEU A 77 1.06 4.77 12.47
CA LEU A 77 2.04 5.25 13.46
C LEU A 77 1.69 4.77 14.87
N LYS A 78 0.40 4.79 15.25
CA LYS A 78 -0.09 4.29 16.54
C LYS A 78 0.33 2.85 16.81
N TYR A 79 0.39 2.01 15.78
CA TYR A 79 0.75 0.60 15.90
C TYR A 79 2.18 0.29 15.42
N GLY A 80 2.99 1.32 15.14
CA GLY A 80 4.39 1.15 14.72
C GLY A 80 4.56 0.51 13.35
N VAL A 81 3.54 0.57 12.48
CA VAL A 81 3.58 -0.03 11.14
C VAL A 81 4.20 0.97 10.15
N PRO A 82 5.30 0.61 9.46
CA PRO A 82 5.94 1.51 8.49
C PRO A 82 5.08 1.66 7.24
N LEU A 83 5.19 2.83 6.60
CA LEU A 83 4.36 3.21 5.47
C LEU A 83 5.09 3.11 4.13
N LEU A 84 4.41 2.59 3.12
CA LEU A 84 4.74 2.82 1.72
C LEU A 84 3.70 3.75 1.11
N ALA A 85 4.04 5.04 1.01
CA ALA A 85 3.13 6.09 0.59
C ALA A 85 3.08 6.21 -0.94
N ILE A 86 1.88 6.20 -1.53
CA ILE A 86 1.63 6.46 -2.95
C ILE A 86 0.71 7.69 -3.07
N PRO A 87 1.23 8.90 -2.77
CA PRO A 87 0.40 10.09 -2.73
C PRO A 87 -0.13 10.44 -4.11
N VAL A 88 -1.39 10.86 -4.18
CA VAL A 88 -2.04 11.17 -5.46
C VAL A 88 -2.34 12.66 -5.60
N PHE A 89 -2.99 13.29 -4.62
CA PHE A 89 -3.35 14.71 -4.70
C PHE A 89 -3.64 15.32 -3.32
N GLY A 90 -3.84 16.64 -3.28
CA GLY A 90 -4.22 17.35 -2.04
C GLY A 90 -3.06 17.43 -1.03
N ASP A 91 -3.34 17.09 0.22
CA ASP A 91 -2.37 17.10 1.32
C ASP A 91 -1.45 15.86 1.33
N GLN A 92 -1.82 14.81 0.59
CA GLN A 92 -1.13 13.51 0.57
C GLN A 92 0.36 13.60 0.26
N PRO A 93 0.84 14.38 -0.76
CA PRO A 93 2.27 14.49 -1.02
C PRO A 93 3.04 15.13 0.14
N GLY A 94 2.45 16.14 0.79
CA GLY A 94 3.04 16.80 1.96
C GLY A 94 3.14 15.86 3.16
N ASN A 95 2.09 15.10 3.43
CA ASN A 95 2.07 14.07 4.47
C ASN A 95 3.13 12.99 4.20
N ALA A 96 3.22 12.49 2.97
CA ALA A 96 4.21 11.48 2.56
C ALA A 96 5.64 11.99 2.75
N ILE A 97 5.95 13.22 2.33
CA ILE A 97 7.28 13.84 2.51
C ILE A 97 7.61 13.98 4.00
N ARG A 98 6.66 14.42 4.82
CA ARG A 98 6.86 14.54 6.27
C ARG A 98 7.12 13.18 6.91
N ALA A 99 6.37 12.16 6.52
CA ALA A 99 6.53 10.80 6.99
C ALA A 99 7.90 10.21 6.62
N MET A 100 8.34 10.39 5.37
CA MET A 100 9.67 9.98 4.92
C MET A 100 10.78 10.68 5.71
N ARG A 101 10.70 12.00 5.87
CA ARG A 101 11.68 12.79 6.64
C ARG A 101 11.74 12.39 8.11
N SER A 102 10.64 11.86 8.65
CA SER A 102 10.55 11.37 10.02
C SER A 102 11.03 9.92 10.16
N GLY A 103 11.42 9.25 9.06
CA GLY A 103 12.05 7.93 9.08
C GLY A 103 11.09 6.73 9.15
N TYR A 104 9.77 6.93 9.10
CA TYR A 104 8.78 5.84 9.21
C TYR A 104 8.06 5.52 7.89
N ALA A 105 8.47 6.14 6.78
CA ALA A 105 7.86 5.90 5.48
C ALA A 105 8.85 5.91 4.32
N ARG A 106 8.49 5.19 3.25
CA ARG A 106 9.01 5.37 1.89
C ARG A 106 7.89 5.87 0.98
N LYS A 107 8.24 6.35 -0.22
CA LYS A 107 7.28 6.90 -1.18
C LYS A 107 7.49 6.29 -2.56
N VAL A 108 6.39 6.04 -3.24
CA VAL A 108 6.30 5.62 -4.64
C VAL A 108 5.52 6.70 -5.39
N THR A 109 5.94 7.00 -6.61
CA THR A 109 5.26 7.98 -7.45
C THR A 109 4.04 7.33 -8.11
N PHE A 110 2.86 7.91 -7.90
CA PHE A 110 1.65 7.44 -8.55
C PHE A 110 1.75 7.65 -10.07
N SER A 111 1.80 6.56 -10.83
CA SER A 111 1.98 6.55 -12.27
C SER A 111 1.56 5.19 -12.86
N PRO A 112 1.25 5.10 -14.17
CA PRO A 112 0.94 3.82 -14.81
C PRO A 112 2.07 2.78 -14.73
N ASP A 113 3.32 3.23 -14.59
CA ASP A 113 4.55 2.45 -14.52
C ASP A 113 5.10 2.32 -13.09
N MET A 114 4.27 2.52 -12.05
CA MET A 114 4.74 2.53 -10.66
C MET A 114 5.16 1.15 -10.11
N ALA A 115 4.82 0.05 -10.79
CA ALA A 115 5.01 -1.30 -10.26
C ALA A 115 6.49 -1.68 -9.98
N PRO A 116 7.47 -1.36 -10.85
CA PRO A 116 8.88 -1.63 -10.56
C PRO A 116 9.42 -0.82 -9.38
N GLU A 117 8.98 0.44 -9.23
CA GLU A 117 9.35 1.25 -8.06
C GLU A 117 8.72 0.68 -6.78
N LEU A 118 7.45 0.31 -6.82
CA LEU A 118 6.76 -0.36 -5.70
C LEU A 118 7.50 -1.63 -5.28
N GLU A 119 7.87 -2.49 -6.23
CA GLU A 119 8.60 -3.73 -5.98
C GLU A 119 9.94 -3.48 -5.28
N ARG A 120 10.71 -2.50 -5.77
CA ARG A 120 11.99 -2.11 -5.18
C ARG A 120 11.83 -1.61 -3.75
N GLU A 121 10.90 -0.69 -3.51
CA GLU A 121 10.71 -0.13 -2.18
C GLU A 121 10.15 -1.18 -1.20
N LEU A 122 9.26 -2.08 -1.63
CA LEU A 122 8.79 -3.20 -0.80
C LEU A 122 9.93 -4.14 -0.43
N LYS A 123 10.78 -4.52 -1.38
CA LYS A 123 11.97 -5.33 -1.11
C LYS A 123 12.90 -4.65 -0.11
N HIS A 124 13.11 -3.34 -0.23
CA HIS A 124 13.92 -2.58 0.73
C HIS A 124 13.30 -2.55 2.13
N MET A 125 11.98 -2.44 2.26
CA MET A 125 11.29 -2.41 3.56
C MET A 125 11.23 -3.78 4.24
N LEU A 126 11.22 -4.84 3.44
CA LEU A 126 11.07 -6.22 3.90
C LEU A 126 12.40 -6.98 3.99
N ALA A 127 13.53 -6.35 3.64
CA ALA A 127 14.84 -6.99 3.63
C ALA A 127 15.31 -7.46 5.02
N ASP A 128 14.84 -6.82 6.09
CA ASP A 128 15.21 -7.17 7.46
C ASP A 128 14.37 -8.32 8.05
N ASP A 129 13.40 -8.85 7.29
CA ASP A 129 12.51 -9.95 7.69
C ASP A 129 12.93 -11.33 7.10
N THR A 130 14.03 -11.39 6.35
CA THR A 130 14.58 -12.61 5.71
C THR A 130 15.82 -13.16 6.39
#